data_AF-A0A1L7I736-F1
#
_entry.id   AF-A0A1L7I736-F1
#
_cell.length_a   1.000
_cell.length_b   1.000
_cell.length_c   1.000
_cell.angle_alpha   90.00
_cell.angle_beta   90.00
_cell.angle_gamma   90.00
#
_symmetry.space_group_name_H-M   'P 1'
#
loop_
_entity.id
_entity.type
_entity.pdbx_description
1 polymer ?
#
loop_
_entity_poly.entity_id
_entity_poly.type
_entity_poly.pdbx_seq_one_letter_code
_entity_poly.pdbx_strand_id
1 'polypeptide(L)'
;MPFTDKKLHSDLNAYKRKLSANTFEGNKLSENMKILAIDDQQLVLMPLAKRLKDIGYNVFTSSNPEEALLLYATFKPDLLIVDINMPKTSGIEVIKQIKSNYNEPKPIMVLSGNTDKNLIVQAFELGVRDFMKKPLSLDEVSARVKSLIGLPEQPQKLVEEREVILQHRCVGVVIPCYNEEKRLKSAEFLKFLHQNTGYHVCFVNDGSTDGTLEVLQNLRKGRENYISIYNCEQNGGKAEAVRQGLTYMASFEDLDYVGFLDADLSTDFADFDDLVKTIETSGFQIVNGSRISRMGANISKESARKLISKVINFLISSILGMSFRDTQCGAKIMRKELVPIAFQQKFLTKWLFDVEIFMRMRQHFGKEEAQKIICEQPLKRWVHEDGSKLSYSDSLKIGFQLIKIYWNYRLKPFFTQTSFSKSFSWARVMEVRDEVPLN
;
A
#
# COMPACT_ATOMS: atom_id res chain seq x y z
N MET A 1 -1.76 -13.53 41.40
CA MET A 1 -2.37 -12.53 40.49
C MET A 1 -1.43 -11.33 40.42
N PRO A 2 -0.80 -11.01 39.28
CA PRO A 2 0.06 -9.84 39.22
C PRO A 2 -0.44 -8.83 38.18
N PHE A 3 -1.55 -8.14 38.45
CA PHE A 3 -1.98 -6.99 37.63
C PHE A 3 -2.91 -6.08 38.46
N THR A 4 -2.33 -5.27 39.35
CA THR A 4 -3.06 -4.31 40.20
C THR A 4 -2.68 -2.89 39.79
N ASP A 5 -3.34 -2.38 38.73
CA ASP A 5 -3.32 -0.96 38.41
C ASP A 5 -4.76 -0.48 38.11
N LYS A 6 -5.14 0.70 38.63
CA LYS A 6 -6.50 1.25 38.52
C LYS A 6 -6.89 1.57 37.08
N LYS A 7 -5.92 1.91 36.23
CA LYS A 7 -6.12 2.12 34.78
C LYS A 7 -6.56 0.82 34.09
N LEU A 8 -5.91 -0.29 34.44
CA LEU A 8 -6.24 -1.63 33.94
C LEU A 8 -7.68 -2.05 34.27
N HIS A 9 -8.18 -1.68 35.46
CA HIS A 9 -9.55 -2.00 35.88
C HIS A 9 -10.61 -1.28 35.05
N SER A 10 -10.35 -0.03 34.68
CA SER A 10 -11.20 0.73 33.74
C SER A 10 -11.19 0.09 32.35
N ASP A 11 -10.01 -0.25 31.85
CA ASP A 11 -9.83 -0.87 30.54
C ASP A 11 -10.48 -2.25 30.47
N LEU A 12 -10.30 -3.08 31.50
CA LEU A 12 -10.97 -4.39 31.66
C LEU A 12 -12.50 -4.28 31.58
N ASN A 13 -13.09 -3.25 32.19
CA ASN A 13 -14.54 -3.04 32.14
C ASN A 13 -15.02 -2.50 30.78
N ALA A 14 -14.18 -1.74 30.06
CA ALA A 14 -14.45 -1.37 28.67
C ALA A 14 -14.37 -2.59 27.73
N TYR A 15 -13.38 -3.47 27.93
CA TYR A 15 -13.23 -4.71 27.17
C TYR A 15 -14.36 -5.72 27.44
N LYS A 16 -14.76 -5.91 28.70
CA LYS A 16 -15.94 -6.73 29.04
C LYS A 16 -17.20 -6.22 28.35
N ARG A 17 -17.36 -4.90 28.24
CA ARG A 17 -18.47 -4.28 27.48
C ARG A 17 -18.37 -4.52 25.98
N LYS A 18 -17.18 -4.40 25.38
CA LYS A 18 -16.91 -4.72 23.95
C LYS A 18 -17.18 -6.19 23.63
N LEU A 19 -16.80 -7.10 24.54
CA LEU A 19 -17.12 -8.53 24.48
C LEU A 19 -18.64 -8.75 24.48
N SER A 20 -19.37 -8.12 25.41
CA SER A 20 -20.84 -8.25 25.49
C SER A 20 -21.60 -7.62 24.32
N ALA A 21 -21.11 -6.51 23.75
CA ALA A 21 -21.79 -5.79 22.66
C ALA A 21 -21.78 -6.57 21.34
N ASN A 22 -20.78 -7.41 21.11
CA ASN A 22 -20.73 -8.32 19.95
C ASN A 22 -21.48 -9.64 20.17
N THR A 23 -22.16 -9.83 21.31
CA THR A 23 -22.85 -11.09 21.68
C THR A 23 -24.37 -11.05 21.44
N PHE A 24 -24.93 -10.01 20.82
CA PHE A 24 -26.38 -9.91 20.60
C PHE A 24 -26.79 -10.27 19.17
N GLU A 25 -27.01 -11.57 18.95
CA GLU A 25 -28.19 -12.10 18.26
C GLU A 25 -28.52 -13.46 18.88
N GLY A 26 -29.74 -13.61 19.36
CA GLY A 26 -30.14 -14.66 20.28
C GLY A 26 -29.94 -16.07 19.74
N ASN A 27 -28.99 -16.80 20.33
CA ASN A 27 -29.02 -18.24 20.48
C ASN A 27 -28.18 -18.64 21.70
N LYS A 28 -28.65 -19.65 22.44
CA LYS A 28 -27.95 -20.29 23.56
C LYS A 28 -26.45 -20.44 23.24
N LEU A 29 -25.59 -19.99 24.15
CA LEU A 29 -24.13 -20.15 24.10
C LEU A 29 -23.78 -21.64 23.90
N SER A 30 -23.58 -22.08 22.66
CA SER A 30 -22.70 -23.22 22.41
C SER A 30 -21.29 -22.79 22.79
N GLU A 31 -20.52 -23.67 23.43
CA GLU A 31 -19.10 -23.44 23.72
C GLU A 31 -18.28 -23.49 22.42
N ASN A 32 -18.53 -22.54 21.51
CA ASN A 32 -17.77 -22.44 20.28
C ASN A 32 -16.32 -22.10 20.65
N MET A 33 -15.40 -22.92 20.17
CA MET A 33 -13.95 -22.78 20.39
C MET A 33 -13.50 -21.36 20.05
N LYS A 34 -12.69 -20.81 20.96
CA LYS A 34 -12.30 -19.40 20.96
C LYS A 34 -10.93 -19.19 20.34
N ILE A 35 -10.81 -18.26 19.41
CA ILE A 35 -9.55 -17.92 18.75
C ILE A 35 -9.25 -16.43 18.99
N LEU A 36 -8.04 -16.13 19.43
CA LEU A 36 -7.50 -14.77 19.43
C LEU A 36 -6.44 -14.67 18.34
N ALA A 37 -6.61 -13.76 17.38
CA ALA A 37 -5.61 -13.47 16.35
C ALA A 37 -4.97 -12.10 16.58
N ILE A 38 -3.64 -12.01 16.50
CA ILE A 38 -2.87 -10.79 16.72
C ILE A 38 -1.98 -10.52 15.51
N ASP A 39 -2.10 -9.34 14.93
CA ASP A 39 -1.33 -8.87 13.77
C ASP A 39 -1.51 -7.36 13.66
N ASP A 40 -0.44 -6.58 13.47
CA ASP A 40 -0.54 -5.12 13.38
C ASP A 40 -1.24 -4.65 12.10
N GLN A 41 -1.38 -5.51 11.11
CA GLN A 41 -2.01 -5.23 9.83
C GLN A 41 -3.48 -5.68 9.84
N GLN A 42 -4.40 -4.71 9.85
CA GLN A 42 -5.84 -4.98 9.86
C GLN A 42 -6.30 -5.78 8.62
N LEU A 43 -5.65 -5.55 7.48
CA LEU A 43 -5.88 -6.27 6.22
C LEU A 43 -5.55 -7.76 6.31
N VAL A 44 -4.74 -8.20 7.28
CA VAL A 44 -4.48 -9.62 7.56
C VAL A 44 -5.51 -10.18 8.54
N LEU A 45 -5.80 -9.45 9.62
CA LEU A 45 -6.75 -9.89 10.66
C LEU A 45 -8.16 -10.13 10.13
N MET A 46 -8.65 -9.24 9.28
CA MET A 46 -10.02 -9.30 8.79
C MET A 46 -10.37 -10.54 7.96
N PRO A 47 -9.64 -10.88 6.89
CA PRO A 47 -9.94 -12.08 6.11
C PRO A 47 -9.76 -13.35 6.94
N LEU A 48 -8.73 -13.40 7.80
CA LEU A 48 -8.50 -14.50 8.74
C LEU A 48 -9.70 -14.69 9.68
N ALA A 49 -10.13 -13.63 10.37
CA ALA A 49 -11.24 -13.68 11.30
C ALA A 49 -12.55 -14.00 10.59
N LYS A 50 -12.80 -13.44 9.40
CA LYS A 50 -13.97 -13.77 8.61
C LYS A 50 -14.02 -15.26 8.27
N ARG A 51 -12.94 -15.84 7.74
CA ARG A 51 -12.90 -17.26 7.38
C ARG A 51 -13.15 -18.16 8.59
N LEU A 52 -12.50 -17.88 9.71
CA LEU A 52 -12.64 -18.68 10.91
C LEU A 52 -14.05 -18.54 11.55
N LYS A 53 -14.65 -17.35 11.50
CA LYS A 53 -16.06 -17.15 11.89
C LYS A 53 -17.03 -17.88 10.98
N ASP A 54 -16.83 -17.83 9.66
CA ASP A 54 -17.64 -18.55 8.68
C ASP A 54 -17.56 -20.09 8.87
N ILE A 55 -16.47 -20.60 9.47
CA ILE A 55 -16.35 -22.03 9.86
C ILE A 55 -17.14 -22.32 11.16
N GLY A 56 -17.37 -21.32 12.01
CA GLY A 56 -18.10 -21.44 13.28
C GLY A 56 -17.27 -21.17 14.55
N TYR A 57 -16.01 -20.72 14.41
CA TYR A 57 -15.19 -20.34 15.57
C TYR A 57 -15.62 -18.98 16.16
N ASN A 58 -15.44 -18.80 17.46
CA ASN A 58 -15.58 -17.49 18.10
C ASN A 58 -14.23 -16.75 18.03
N VAL A 59 -14.13 -15.71 17.20
CA VAL A 59 -12.85 -15.06 16.89
C VAL A 59 -12.81 -13.60 17.35
N PHE A 60 -11.82 -13.27 18.17
CA PHE A 60 -11.39 -11.90 18.44
C PHE A 60 -10.05 -11.60 17.77
N THR A 61 -9.86 -10.34 17.41
CA THR A 61 -8.63 -9.86 16.80
C THR A 61 -8.10 -8.65 17.53
N SER A 62 -6.79 -8.43 17.52
CA SER A 62 -6.18 -7.19 17.99
C SER A 62 -4.96 -6.83 17.15
N SER A 63 -4.82 -5.55 16.82
CA SER A 63 -3.64 -4.98 16.16
C SER A 63 -2.64 -4.37 17.14
N ASN A 64 -2.89 -4.49 18.45
CA ASN A 64 -2.04 -3.94 19.49
C ASN A 64 -1.63 -5.02 20.51
N PRO A 65 -0.32 -5.23 20.73
CA PRO A 65 0.20 -6.22 21.67
C PRO A 65 -0.33 -6.08 23.12
N GLU A 66 -0.54 -4.87 23.62
CA GLU A 66 -1.05 -4.62 24.98
C GLU A 66 -2.54 -4.98 25.11
N GLU A 67 -3.36 -4.57 24.13
CA GLU A 67 -4.76 -5.01 24.04
C GLU A 67 -4.84 -6.54 23.94
N ALA A 68 -3.94 -7.15 23.18
CA ALA A 68 -3.94 -8.59 22.98
C ALA A 68 -3.68 -9.38 24.28
N LEU A 69 -2.78 -8.93 25.15
CA LEU A 69 -2.54 -9.56 26.45
C LEU A 69 -3.77 -9.46 27.38
N LEU A 70 -4.45 -8.31 27.36
CA LEU A 70 -5.71 -8.12 28.09
C LEU A 70 -6.83 -9.02 27.56
N LEU A 71 -6.96 -9.11 26.23
CA LEU A 71 -7.90 -10.01 25.58
C LEU A 71 -7.58 -11.47 25.90
N TYR A 72 -6.31 -11.88 25.86
CA TYR A 72 -5.93 -13.24 26.23
C TYR A 72 -6.37 -13.59 27.66
N ALA A 73 -6.14 -12.67 28.61
CA ALA A 73 -6.51 -12.86 30.01
C ALA A 73 -8.03 -12.91 30.25
N THR A 74 -8.82 -12.15 29.49
CA THR A 74 -10.27 -12.00 29.67
C THR A 74 -11.08 -12.98 28.82
N PHE A 75 -10.76 -13.08 27.54
CA PHE A 75 -11.45 -13.93 26.56
C PHE A 75 -11.14 -15.42 26.78
N LYS A 76 -9.93 -15.72 27.28
CA LYS A 76 -9.41 -17.08 27.49
C LYS A 76 -9.52 -17.92 26.23
N PRO A 77 -8.78 -17.57 25.16
CA PRO A 77 -8.86 -18.25 23.88
C PRO A 77 -8.36 -19.70 23.99
N ASP A 78 -8.90 -20.60 23.18
CA ASP A 78 -8.45 -21.98 23.00
C ASP A 78 -7.28 -22.08 22.01
N LEU A 79 -7.12 -21.09 21.14
CA LEU A 79 -5.98 -20.92 20.24
C LEU A 79 -5.58 -19.45 20.16
N LEU A 80 -4.28 -19.21 20.26
CA LEU A 80 -3.67 -17.93 19.92
C LEU A 80 -3.02 -18.02 18.54
N ILE A 81 -3.37 -17.12 17.63
CA ILE A 81 -2.68 -16.89 16.36
C ILE A 81 -1.94 -15.56 16.48
N VAL A 82 -0.65 -15.51 16.17
CA VAL A 82 0.14 -14.29 16.37
C VAL A 82 1.14 -14.07 15.23
N ASP A 83 1.21 -12.84 14.72
CA ASP A 83 2.33 -12.40 13.89
C ASP A 83 3.55 -12.08 14.76
N ILE A 84 4.70 -12.61 14.40
CA ILE A 84 5.97 -12.31 15.07
C ILE A 84 6.62 -11.01 14.58
N ASN A 85 6.28 -10.56 13.38
CA ASN A 85 6.83 -9.35 12.76
C ASN A 85 5.90 -8.14 12.97
N MET A 86 5.68 -7.75 14.23
CA MET A 86 4.92 -6.54 14.55
C MET A 86 5.85 -5.37 14.91
N PRO A 87 5.55 -4.12 14.52
CA PRO A 87 6.24 -2.93 14.97
C PRO A 87 6.17 -2.75 16.49
N LYS A 88 7.18 -2.10 17.08
CA LYS A 88 7.31 -1.77 18.52
C LYS A 88 7.55 -2.98 19.44
N THR A 89 6.66 -3.97 19.43
CA THR A 89 6.77 -5.18 20.26
C THR A 89 6.57 -6.41 19.39
N SER A 90 7.62 -7.23 19.22
CA SER A 90 7.53 -8.47 18.44
C SER A 90 6.53 -9.44 19.06
N GLY A 91 5.81 -10.20 18.23
CA GLY A 91 4.92 -11.26 18.70
C GLY A 91 5.63 -12.31 19.57
N ILE A 92 6.95 -12.47 19.43
CA ILE A 92 7.76 -13.29 20.34
C ILE A 92 7.66 -12.80 21.79
N GLU A 93 7.65 -11.49 22.02
CA GLU A 93 7.53 -10.93 23.37
C GLU A 93 6.14 -11.18 23.96
N VAL A 94 5.09 -11.07 23.14
CA VAL A 94 3.72 -11.45 23.54
C VAL A 94 3.68 -12.92 23.96
N ILE A 95 4.30 -13.81 23.18
CA ILE A 95 4.39 -15.24 23.49
C ILE A 95 5.12 -15.45 24.82
N LYS A 96 6.28 -14.81 25.03
CA LYS A 96 7.06 -14.91 26.28
C LYS A 96 6.24 -14.49 27.50
N GLN A 97 5.53 -13.37 27.41
CA GLN A 97 4.72 -12.86 28.51
C GLN A 97 3.55 -13.79 28.84
N ILE A 98 2.87 -14.33 27.83
CA ILE A 98 1.81 -15.33 28.04
C ILE A 98 2.40 -16.61 28.66
N LYS A 99 3.53 -17.11 28.16
CA LYS A 99 4.17 -18.32 28.67
C LYS A 99 4.68 -18.15 30.11
N SER A 100 5.10 -16.96 30.49
CA SER A 100 5.59 -16.66 31.85
C SER A 100 4.45 -16.49 32.85
N ASN A 101 3.29 -15.99 32.42
CA ASN A 101 2.16 -15.67 33.29
C ASN A 101 1.16 -16.83 33.46
N TYR A 102 1.27 -17.89 32.65
CA TYR A 102 0.33 -19.02 32.64
C TYR A 102 1.08 -20.35 32.63
N ASN A 103 0.81 -21.22 33.61
CA ASN A 103 1.45 -22.54 33.72
C ASN A 103 1.08 -23.50 32.57
N GLU A 104 -0.14 -23.38 32.04
CA GLU A 104 -0.63 -24.16 30.90
C GLU A 104 -1.20 -23.22 29.83
N PRO A 105 -0.33 -22.58 29.02
CA PRO A 105 -0.77 -21.72 27.95
C PRO A 105 -1.41 -22.56 26.85
N LYS A 106 -2.48 -22.02 26.26
CA LYS A 106 -3.22 -22.66 25.18
C LYS A 106 -2.34 -22.72 23.91
N PRO A 107 -2.63 -23.62 22.96
CA PRO A 107 -1.91 -23.70 21.69
C PRO A 107 -1.66 -22.32 21.07
N ILE A 108 -0.43 -22.11 20.63
CA ILE A 108 -0.01 -20.90 19.92
C ILE A 108 0.39 -21.32 18.52
N MET A 109 -0.17 -20.66 17.52
CA MET A 109 0.22 -20.75 16.12
C MET A 109 0.82 -19.42 15.70
N VAL A 110 2.01 -19.48 15.12
CA VAL A 110 2.71 -18.29 14.61
C VAL A 110 2.45 -18.14 13.12
N LEU A 111 2.10 -16.92 12.70
CA LEU A 111 2.18 -16.51 11.30
C LEU A 111 3.41 -15.62 11.14
N SER A 112 4.18 -15.78 10.07
CA SER A 112 5.33 -14.91 9.84
C SER A 112 5.56 -14.63 8.38
N GLY A 113 5.86 -13.37 8.07
CA GLY A 113 6.45 -13.01 6.81
C GLY A 113 7.92 -13.43 6.63
N ASN A 114 8.67 -13.63 7.72
CA ASN A 114 10.12 -13.81 7.68
C ASN A 114 10.51 -15.29 7.43
N THR A 115 11.65 -15.48 6.75
CA THR A 115 12.25 -16.81 6.51
C THR A 115 13.42 -17.14 7.43
N ASP A 116 13.75 -16.24 8.37
CA ASP A 116 14.85 -16.45 9.28
C ASP A 116 14.64 -17.72 10.12
N LYS A 117 15.50 -18.70 9.88
CA LYS A 117 15.50 -19.99 10.57
C LYS A 117 15.70 -19.83 12.07
N ASN A 118 16.46 -18.83 12.52
CA ASN A 118 16.71 -18.61 13.94
C ASN A 118 15.43 -18.21 14.68
N LEU A 119 14.61 -17.36 14.05
CA LEU A 119 13.35 -16.91 14.61
C LEU A 119 12.34 -18.07 14.71
N ILE A 120 12.33 -18.96 13.71
CA ILE A 120 11.52 -20.19 13.70
C ILE A 120 11.94 -21.10 14.86
N VAL A 121 13.24 -21.34 15.03
CA VAL A 121 13.77 -22.17 16.13
C VAL A 121 13.38 -21.59 17.48
N GLN A 122 13.59 -20.28 17.69
CA GLN A 122 13.20 -19.61 18.94
C GLN A 122 11.70 -19.73 19.24
N ALA A 123 10.84 -19.63 18.22
CA ALA A 123 9.40 -19.80 18.40
C ALA A 123 9.07 -21.21 18.91
N PHE A 124 9.67 -22.26 18.32
CA PHE A 124 9.47 -23.63 18.78
C PHE A 124 10.04 -23.90 20.17
N GLU A 125 11.19 -23.30 20.52
CA GLU A 125 11.78 -23.39 21.87
C GLU A 125 10.85 -22.78 22.94
N LEU A 126 10.04 -21.77 22.58
CA LEU A 126 9.00 -21.20 23.44
C LEU A 126 7.73 -22.07 23.54
N GLY A 127 7.74 -23.25 22.91
CA GLY A 127 6.61 -24.19 22.91
C GLY A 127 5.43 -23.71 22.07
N VAL A 128 5.70 -22.99 20.98
CA VAL A 128 4.74 -22.76 19.90
C VAL A 128 4.39 -24.11 19.25
N ARG A 129 3.10 -24.32 18.95
CA ARG A 129 2.60 -25.59 18.42
C ARG A 129 2.71 -25.69 16.91
N ASP A 130 2.60 -24.57 16.20
CA ASP A 130 2.68 -24.53 14.74
C ASP A 130 3.23 -23.19 14.24
N PHE A 131 3.84 -23.22 13.07
CA PHE A 131 4.44 -22.06 12.43
C PHE A 131 4.08 -22.06 10.93
N MET A 132 3.50 -20.97 10.46
CA MET A 132 3.14 -20.79 9.05
C MET A 132 3.79 -19.56 8.45
N LYS A 133 4.33 -19.72 7.24
CA LYS A 133 5.02 -18.65 6.52
C LYS A 133 4.06 -17.96 5.54
N LYS A 134 3.93 -16.63 5.63
CA LYS A 134 3.21 -15.79 4.66
C LYS A 134 4.06 -15.62 3.37
N PRO A 135 3.45 -15.57 2.17
CA PRO A 135 2.01 -15.66 1.92
C PRO A 135 1.48 -17.09 2.04
N LEU A 136 0.26 -17.23 2.56
CA LEU A 136 -0.37 -18.52 2.84
C LEU A 136 -1.88 -18.47 2.58
N SER A 137 -2.48 -19.58 2.19
CA SER A 137 -3.92 -19.61 1.92
C SER A 137 -4.72 -19.71 3.22
N LEU A 138 -5.90 -19.08 3.25
CA LEU A 138 -6.84 -19.19 4.37
C LEU A 138 -7.32 -20.62 4.60
N ASP A 139 -7.28 -21.47 3.56
CA ASP A 139 -7.59 -22.89 3.66
C ASP A 139 -6.50 -23.65 4.39
N GLU A 140 -5.22 -23.31 4.16
CA GLU A 140 -4.10 -23.85 4.93
C GLU A 140 -4.24 -23.47 6.41
N VAL A 141 -4.53 -22.20 6.73
CA VAL A 141 -4.80 -21.76 8.11
C VAL A 141 -5.93 -22.56 8.71
N SER A 142 -7.05 -22.68 7.98
CA SER A 142 -8.24 -23.39 8.46
C SER A 142 -7.92 -24.85 8.77
N ALA A 143 -7.09 -25.52 7.95
CA ALA A 143 -6.65 -26.89 8.19
C ALA A 143 -5.77 -27.00 9.45
N ARG A 144 -4.83 -26.07 9.66
CA ARG A 144 -3.98 -26.02 10.87
C ARG A 144 -4.80 -25.77 12.12
N VAL A 145 -5.71 -24.80 12.10
CA VAL A 145 -6.62 -24.51 13.22
C VAL A 145 -7.43 -25.75 13.59
N LYS A 146 -8.04 -26.43 12.61
CA LYS A 146 -8.77 -27.69 12.82
C LYS A 146 -7.90 -28.77 13.48
N SER A 147 -6.64 -28.90 13.06
CA SER A 147 -5.70 -29.86 13.65
C SER A 147 -5.30 -29.50 15.09
N LEU A 148 -5.28 -28.22 15.45
CA LEU A 148 -4.82 -27.75 16.75
C LEU A 148 -5.90 -27.78 17.83
N ILE A 149 -7.14 -27.40 17.47
CA ILE A 149 -8.23 -27.25 18.45
C ILE A 149 -9.49 -28.04 18.10
N GLY A 150 -9.60 -28.62 16.89
CA GLY A 150 -10.78 -29.35 16.44
C GLY A 150 -11.77 -28.49 15.64
N LEU A 151 -12.92 -29.09 15.30
CA LEU A 151 -14.03 -28.41 14.62
C LEU A 151 -15.03 -27.85 15.65
N PRO A 152 -15.68 -26.71 15.35
CA PRO A 152 -16.78 -26.22 16.19
C PRO A 152 -17.98 -27.18 16.13
N GLU A 153 -18.77 -27.24 17.21
CA GLU A 153 -19.92 -28.15 17.31
C GLU A 153 -21.02 -27.88 16.27
N GLN A 154 -21.10 -26.64 15.75
CA GLN A 154 -22.01 -26.25 14.68
C GLN A 154 -21.24 -25.56 13.55
N PRO A 155 -20.66 -26.32 12.60
CA PRO A 155 -20.03 -25.72 11.45
C PRO A 155 -21.09 -25.00 10.59
N GLN A 156 -20.91 -23.70 10.36
CA GLN A 156 -21.75 -22.95 9.42
C GLN A 156 -21.45 -23.42 7.98
N LYS A 157 -22.46 -23.34 7.10
CA LYS A 157 -22.40 -23.86 5.71
C LYS A 157 -21.08 -23.51 5.03
N LEU A 158 -20.47 -24.50 4.38
CA LEU A 158 -19.31 -24.34 3.49
C LEU A 158 -19.62 -23.24 2.45
N VAL A 159 -19.08 -22.05 2.68
CA VAL A 159 -19.10 -20.96 1.70
C VAL A 159 -18.25 -21.39 0.51
N GLU A 160 -18.73 -21.15 -0.71
CA GLU A 160 -18.07 -21.52 -1.97
C GLU A 160 -16.54 -21.32 -1.91
N GLU A 161 -15.83 -22.39 -2.22
CA GLU A 161 -14.39 -22.51 -2.16
C GLU A 161 -13.74 -21.61 -3.21
N ARG A 162 -13.07 -20.55 -2.75
CA ARG A 162 -12.08 -19.81 -3.53
C ARG A 162 -10.89 -19.53 -2.64
N GLU A 163 -9.71 -19.87 -3.13
CA GLU A 163 -8.45 -19.73 -2.41
C GLU A 163 -8.18 -18.23 -2.15
N VAL A 164 -8.33 -17.81 -0.89
CA VAL A 164 -7.96 -16.47 -0.44
C VAL A 164 -6.58 -16.56 0.19
N ILE A 165 -5.65 -15.75 -0.29
CA ILE A 165 -4.26 -15.74 0.21
C ILE A 165 -4.10 -14.58 1.20
N LEU A 166 -3.67 -14.90 2.43
CA LEU A 166 -3.11 -13.93 3.36
C LEU A 166 -1.75 -13.52 2.82
N GLN A 167 -1.67 -12.29 2.35
CA GLN A 167 -0.43 -11.74 1.81
C GLN A 167 0.54 -11.42 2.94
N HIS A 168 1.82 -11.34 2.60
CA HIS A 168 2.87 -10.86 3.49
C HIS A 168 2.72 -9.37 3.85
N ARG A 169 1.82 -8.64 3.18
CA ARG A 169 1.99 -7.23 2.84
C ARG A 169 0.67 -6.52 2.65
N CYS A 170 0.70 -5.21 2.88
CA CYS A 170 -0.43 -4.32 2.73
C CYS A 170 -0.14 -3.25 1.69
N VAL A 171 -0.97 -3.21 0.65
CA VAL A 171 -0.77 -2.38 -0.54
C VAL A 171 -1.90 -1.37 -0.66
N GLY A 172 -1.54 -0.10 -0.62
CA GLY A 172 -2.46 0.99 -0.91
C GLY A 172 -2.55 1.29 -2.40
N VAL A 173 -3.74 1.28 -2.99
CA VAL A 173 -3.94 1.62 -4.40
C VAL A 173 -4.89 2.80 -4.54
N VAL A 174 -4.39 3.88 -5.13
CA VAL A 174 -5.17 5.08 -5.42
C VAL A 174 -5.78 4.99 -6.81
N ILE A 175 -7.08 5.21 -6.90
CA ILE A 175 -7.85 5.23 -8.14
C ILE A 175 -8.42 6.64 -8.32
N PRO A 176 -7.83 7.49 -9.19
CA PRO A 176 -8.37 8.81 -9.45
C PRO A 176 -9.64 8.71 -10.29
N CYS A 177 -10.73 9.32 -9.83
CA CYS A 177 -12.03 9.29 -10.47
C CYS A 177 -12.48 10.72 -10.81
N TYR A 178 -12.85 10.95 -12.07
CA TYR A 178 -13.55 12.17 -12.49
C TYR A 178 -14.62 11.81 -13.51
N ASN A 179 -15.87 12.05 -13.14
CA ASN A 179 -17.05 11.71 -13.95
C ASN A 179 -16.99 10.25 -14.47
N GLU A 180 -16.93 9.32 -13.53
CA GLU A 180 -16.80 7.87 -13.74
C GLU A 180 -18.14 7.13 -13.55
N GLU A 181 -19.24 7.82 -13.21
CA GLU A 181 -20.53 7.22 -12.77
C GLU A 181 -20.95 6.00 -13.60
N LYS A 182 -20.87 6.12 -14.93
CA LYS A 182 -21.33 5.09 -15.88
C LYS A 182 -20.25 4.09 -16.31
N ARG A 183 -18.97 4.44 -16.13
CA ARG A 183 -17.84 3.67 -16.67
C ARG A 183 -17.01 2.97 -15.59
N LEU A 184 -17.24 3.29 -14.31
CA LEU A 184 -16.56 2.64 -13.21
C LEU A 184 -16.94 1.15 -13.15
N LYS A 185 -15.94 0.28 -13.31
CA LYS A 185 -16.10 -1.18 -13.30
C LYS A 185 -16.20 -1.73 -11.87
N SER A 186 -17.18 -1.25 -11.10
CA SER A 186 -17.37 -1.56 -9.66
C SER A 186 -17.29 -3.06 -9.32
N ALA A 187 -17.89 -3.91 -10.15
CA ALA A 187 -17.85 -5.37 -9.94
C ALA A 187 -16.43 -5.96 -10.05
N GLU A 188 -15.58 -5.43 -10.94
CA GLU A 188 -14.19 -5.87 -11.10
C GLU A 188 -13.33 -5.46 -9.92
N PHE A 189 -13.50 -4.23 -9.42
CA PHE A 189 -12.84 -3.77 -8.18
C PHE A 189 -13.19 -4.66 -6.98
N LEU A 190 -14.48 -4.98 -6.80
CA LEU A 190 -14.92 -5.86 -5.72
C LEU A 190 -14.35 -7.27 -5.87
N LYS A 191 -14.40 -7.84 -7.07
CA LYS A 191 -13.83 -9.17 -7.34
C LYS A 191 -12.35 -9.21 -6.98
N PHE A 192 -11.59 -8.19 -7.37
CA PHE A 192 -10.17 -8.08 -7.06
C PHE A 192 -9.92 -8.02 -5.54
N LEU A 193 -10.59 -7.13 -4.82
CA LEU A 193 -10.43 -6.98 -3.36
C LEU A 193 -10.79 -8.25 -2.60
N HIS A 194 -11.83 -8.97 -3.05
CA HIS A 194 -12.20 -10.25 -2.46
C HIS A 194 -11.11 -11.32 -2.65
N GLN A 195 -10.39 -11.30 -3.77
CA GLN A 195 -9.33 -12.26 -4.09
C GLN A 195 -7.98 -11.86 -3.47
N ASN A 196 -7.77 -10.56 -3.23
CA ASN A 196 -6.47 -10.00 -2.85
C ASN A 196 -6.61 -9.19 -1.57
N THR A 197 -6.67 -9.89 -0.44
CA THR A 197 -6.99 -9.30 0.87
C THR A 197 -5.91 -8.38 1.44
N GLY A 198 -4.71 -8.38 0.87
CA GLY A 198 -3.63 -7.46 1.22
C GLY A 198 -3.73 -6.08 0.54
N TYR A 199 -4.88 -5.72 -0.04
CA TYR A 199 -5.07 -4.45 -0.73
C TYR A 199 -6.08 -3.54 -0.02
N HIS A 200 -5.70 -2.27 0.09
CA HIS A 200 -6.60 -1.17 0.43
C HIS A 200 -6.72 -0.23 -0.77
N VAL A 201 -7.93 -0.03 -1.28
CA VAL A 201 -8.19 0.85 -2.41
C VAL A 201 -8.74 2.18 -1.93
N CYS A 202 -8.12 3.28 -2.36
CA CYS A 202 -8.61 4.63 -2.15
C CYS A 202 -9.13 5.21 -3.46
N PHE A 203 -10.44 5.40 -3.56
CA PHE A 203 -11.03 6.14 -4.67
C PHE A 203 -10.95 7.64 -4.38
N VAL A 204 -10.33 8.40 -5.29
CA VAL A 204 -10.23 9.86 -5.16
C VAL A 204 -11.26 10.48 -6.09
N ASN A 205 -12.35 11.01 -5.54
CA ASN A 205 -13.31 11.78 -6.33
C ASN A 205 -12.74 13.19 -6.58
N ASP A 206 -12.26 13.45 -7.80
CA ASP A 206 -11.61 14.71 -8.18
C ASP A 206 -12.63 15.79 -8.58
N GLY A 207 -13.58 16.08 -7.68
CA GLY A 207 -14.62 17.08 -7.90
C GLY A 207 -15.56 16.74 -9.06
N SER A 208 -16.00 15.48 -9.15
CA SER A 208 -16.97 15.05 -10.18
C SER A 208 -18.27 15.84 -10.08
N THR A 209 -18.88 16.08 -11.24
CA THR A 209 -20.15 16.83 -11.39
C THR A 209 -21.33 15.91 -11.67
N ASP A 210 -21.11 14.60 -11.70
CA ASP A 210 -22.10 13.55 -11.92
C ASP A 210 -22.29 12.69 -10.65
N GLY A 211 -22.97 11.56 -10.75
CA GLY A 211 -23.25 10.64 -9.64
C GLY A 211 -22.04 9.83 -9.14
N THR A 212 -20.81 10.12 -9.59
CA THR A 212 -19.60 9.34 -9.22
C THR A 212 -19.46 9.17 -7.71
N LEU A 213 -19.65 10.24 -6.92
CA LEU A 213 -19.48 10.15 -5.46
C LEU A 213 -20.46 9.15 -4.83
N GLU A 214 -21.70 9.11 -5.29
CA GLU A 214 -22.71 8.16 -4.79
C GLU A 214 -22.33 6.71 -5.14
N VAL A 215 -21.86 6.46 -6.37
CA VAL A 215 -21.36 5.15 -6.79
C VAL A 215 -20.21 4.70 -5.89
N LEU A 216 -19.26 5.58 -5.60
CA LEU A 216 -18.12 5.29 -4.72
C LEU A 216 -18.58 5.00 -3.28
N GLN A 217 -19.53 5.78 -2.75
CA GLN A 217 -20.09 5.56 -1.41
C GLN A 217 -20.77 4.18 -1.31
N ASN A 218 -21.54 3.80 -2.33
CA ASN A 218 -22.17 2.48 -2.40
C ASN A 218 -21.14 1.34 -2.48
N LEU A 219 -20.04 1.55 -3.22
CA LEU A 219 -18.94 0.60 -3.32
C LEU A 219 -18.24 0.40 -1.96
N ARG A 220 -18.03 1.49 -1.22
CA ARG A 220 -17.40 1.50 0.10
C ARG A 220 -18.26 0.89 1.20
N LYS A 221 -19.58 1.05 1.14
CA LYS A 221 -20.51 0.64 2.20
C LYS A 221 -20.32 -0.83 2.61
N GLY A 222 -19.98 -1.07 3.88
CA GLY A 222 -19.71 -2.39 4.45
C GLY A 222 -18.32 -2.95 4.12
N ARG A 223 -17.44 -2.13 3.53
CA ARG A 223 -16.07 -2.47 3.08
C ARG A 223 -15.08 -1.37 3.48
N GLU A 224 -15.39 -0.58 4.50
CA GLU A 224 -14.65 0.62 4.89
C GLU A 224 -13.19 0.36 5.27
N ASN A 225 -12.87 -0.88 5.63
CA ASN A 225 -11.51 -1.29 5.98
C ASN A 225 -10.66 -1.68 4.77
N TYR A 226 -11.26 -1.84 3.59
CA TYR A 226 -10.55 -2.11 2.32
C TYR A 226 -10.73 -0.99 1.31
N ILE A 227 -11.72 -0.12 1.53
CA ILE A 227 -12.11 0.94 0.61
C ILE A 227 -12.23 2.25 1.37
N SER A 228 -11.40 3.21 1.00
CA SER A 228 -11.53 4.60 1.41
C SER A 228 -11.96 5.48 0.23
N ILE A 229 -12.57 6.62 0.55
CA ILE A 229 -12.92 7.64 -0.44
C ILE A 229 -12.28 8.94 0.01
N TYR A 230 -11.48 9.54 -0.86
CA TYR A 230 -10.98 10.91 -0.69
C TYR A 230 -11.78 11.82 -1.63
N ASN A 231 -12.60 12.71 -1.06
CA ASN A 231 -13.47 13.57 -1.85
C ASN A 231 -12.87 14.98 -1.98
N CYS A 232 -12.54 15.38 -3.21
CA CYS A 232 -12.16 16.76 -3.52
C CYS A 232 -13.39 17.58 -3.87
N GLU A 233 -13.50 18.81 -3.33
CA GLU A 233 -14.61 19.73 -3.64
C GLU A 233 -14.57 20.26 -5.07
N GLN A 234 -13.38 20.39 -5.65
CA GLN A 234 -13.16 20.95 -6.98
C GLN A 234 -12.20 20.09 -7.78
N ASN A 235 -12.35 20.12 -9.11
CA ASN A 235 -11.47 19.39 -10.02
C ASN A 235 -10.04 19.97 -10.03
N GLY A 236 -9.10 19.23 -9.44
CA GLY A 236 -7.67 19.54 -9.48
C GLY A 236 -6.96 18.97 -10.72
N GLY A 237 -7.52 17.93 -11.31
CA GLY A 237 -6.93 17.10 -12.35
C GLY A 237 -6.22 15.88 -11.78
N LYS A 238 -6.02 14.86 -12.63
CA LYS A 238 -5.45 13.55 -12.27
C LYS A 238 -4.19 13.65 -11.40
N ALA A 239 -3.25 14.52 -11.74
CA ALA A 239 -2.04 14.72 -10.94
C ALA A 239 -2.33 15.09 -9.48
N GLU A 240 -3.27 16.00 -9.23
CA GLU A 240 -3.62 16.41 -7.87
C GLU A 240 -4.44 15.33 -7.16
N ALA A 241 -5.35 14.65 -7.88
CA ALA A 241 -6.09 13.51 -7.34
C ALA A 241 -5.17 12.40 -6.85
N VAL A 242 -4.20 11.98 -7.68
CA VAL A 242 -3.19 10.98 -7.32
C VAL A 242 -2.34 11.46 -6.14
N ARG A 243 -1.91 12.73 -6.16
CA ARG A 243 -1.11 13.31 -5.08
C ARG A 243 -1.82 13.29 -3.74
N GLN A 244 -3.07 13.75 -3.70
CA GLN A 244 -3.90 13.79 -2.49
C GLN A 244 -4.19 12.38 -2.00
N GLY A 245 -4.60 11.47 -2.90
CA GLY A 245 -4.86 10.07 -2.56
C GLY A 245 -3.65 9.37 -1.98
N LEU A 246 -2.47 9.52 -2.59
CA LEU A 246 -1.24 8.87 -2.09
C LEU A 246 -0.77 9.49 -0.77
N THR A 247 -0.94 10.80 -0.59
CA THR A 247 -0.62 11.47 0.68
C THR A 247 -1.53 11.00 1.80
N TYR A 248 -2.83 10.86 1.51
CA TYR A 248 -3.81 10.28 2.43
C TYR A 248 -3.50 8.82 2.76
N MET A 249 -3.19 8.00 1.76
CA MET A 249 -2.83 6.60 1.99
C MET A 249 -1.52 6.44 2.78
N ALA A 250 -0.57 7.35 2.61
CA ALA A 250 0.66 7.33 3.40
C ALA A 250 0.45 7.58 4.90
N SER A 251 -0.71 8.09 5.33
CA SER A 251 -1.03 8.22 6.76
C SER A 251 -1.46 6.90 7.41
N PHE A 252 -1.68 5.84 6.63
CA PHE A 252 -2.04 4.52 7.14
C PHE A 252 -0.76 3.80 7.59
N GLU A 253 -0.66 3.49 8.87
CA GLU A 253 0.53 2.89 9.46
C GLU A 253 0.80 1.48 8.91
N ASP A 254 -0.27 0.73 8.62
CA ASP A 254 -0.27 -0.67 8.22
C ASP A 254 0.10 -0.93 6.75
N LEU A 255 0.21 0.11 5.90
CA LEU A 255 0.59 -0.04 4.49
C LEU A 255 2.12 -0.08 4.30
N ASP A 256 2.61 -1.04 3.53
CA ASP A 256 4.03 -1.16 3.16
C ASP A 256 4.33 -0.41 1.85
N TYR A 257 3.44 -0.61 0.87
CA TYR A 257 3.56 -0.07 -0.48
C TYR A 257 2.33 0.75 -0.83
N VAL A 258 2.54 1.75 -1.68
CA VAL A 258 1.44 2.54 -2.24
C VAL A 258 1.64 2.72 -3.74
N GLY A 259 0.55 2.83 -4.47
CA GLY A 259 0.57 2.98 -5.90
C GLY A 259 -0.72 3.58 -6.41
N PHE A 260 -0.82 3.72 -7.72
CA PHE A 260 -2.04 4.16 -8.37
C PHE A 260 -2.30 3.37 -9.64
N LEU A 261 -3.59 3.30 -9.98
CA LEU A 261 -4.12 2.64 -11.17
C LEU A 261 -5.26 3.48 -11.74
N ASP A 262 -5.44 3.46 -13.06
CA ASP A 262 -6.54 4.19 -13.70
C ASP A 262 -7.89 3.53 -13.43
N ALA A 263 -8.93 4.37 -13.29
CA ALA A 263 -10.30 3.92 -12.98
C ALA A 263 -10.93 3.05 -14.09
N ASP A 264 -10.42 3.19 -15.32
CA ASP A 264 -10.87 2.43 -16.48
C ASP A 264 -10.34 0.99 -16.52
N LEU A 265 -9.37 0.63 -15.68
CA LEU A 265 -8.71 -0.67 -15.68
C LEU A 265 -8.12 -1.05 -17.05
N SER A 266 -7.73 -0.06 -17.87
CA SER A 266 -6.94 -0.27 -19.09
C SER A 266 -5.63 -1.01 -18.81
N THR A 267 -5.07 -0.80 -17.62
CA THR A 267 -4.19 -1.76 -16.96
C THR A 267 -5.00 -2.50 -15.91
N ASP A 268 -5.11 -3.82 -16.05
CA ASP A 268 -5.87 -4.62 -15.10
C ASP A 268 -5.11 -4.80 -13.78
N PHE A 269 -5.83 -5.27 -12.77
CA PHE A 269 -5.26 -5.53 -11.46
C PHE A 269 -4.24 -6.68 -11.43
N ALA A 270 -4.31 -7.62 -12.37
CA ALA A 270 -3.36 -8.73 -12.41
C ALA A 270 -1.98 -8.24 -12.86
N ASP A 271 -1.94 -7.32 -13.82
CA ASP A 271 -0.73 -6.61 -14.22
C ASP A 271 -0.23 -5.69 -13.09
N PHE A 272 -1.13 -5.03 -12.35
CA PHE A 272 -0.74 -4.27 -11.16
C PHE A 272 -0.11 -5.16 -10.09
N ASP A 273 -0.74 -6.30 -9.74
CA ASP A 273 -0.19 -7.29 -8.81
C ASP A 273 1.16 -7.86 -9.27
N ASP A 274 1.37 -8.02 -10.58
CA ASP A 274 2.68 -8.36 -11.15
C ASP A 274 3.74 -7.25 -10.88
N LEU A 275 3.38 -5.96 -10.83
CA LEU A 275 4.30 -4.89 -10.41
C LEU A 275 4.61 -4.99 -8.90
N VAL A 276 3.59 -5.29 -8.10
CA VAL A 276 3.72 -5.40 -6.63
C VAL A 276 4.61 -6.61 -6.28
N LYS A 277 4.49 -7.73 -6.99
CA LYS A 277 5.42 -8.87 -6.85
C LYS A 277 6.88 -8.49 -7.17
N THR A 278 7.09 -7.67 -8.21
CA THR A 278 8.45 -7.24 -8.57
C THR A 278 9.06 -6.35 -7.51
N ILE A 279 8.35 -5.36 -6.98
CA ILE A 279 8.94 -4.43 -5.98
C ILE A 279 9.38 -5.16 -4.70
N GLU A 280 8.74 -6.27 -4.35
CA GLU A 280 9.09 -7.05 -3.16
C GLU A 280 10.22 -8.04 -3.33
N THR A 281 10.26 -8.68 -4.48
CA THR A 281 11.24 -9.72 -4.77
C THR A 281 12.54 -9.12 -5.30
N SER A 282 12.63 -7.79 -5.37
CA SER A 282 13.76 -7.03 -5.87
C SER A 282 14.24 -5.99 -4.86
N GLY A 283 15.35 -5.31 -5.19
CA GLY A 283 15.83 -4.14 -4.47
C GLY A 283 15.22 -2.82 -4.95
N PHE A 284 14.21 -2.85 -5.83
CA PHE A 284 13.60 -1.64 -6.36
C PHE A 284 12.72 -0.95 -5.31
N GLN A 285 12.66 0.37 -5.40
CA GLN A 285 11.87 1.24 -4.53
C GLN A 285 10.63 1.79 -5.26
N ILE A 286 10.67 1.80 -6.59
CA ILE A 286 9.55 2.15 -7.47
C ILE A 286 9.54 1.17 -8.64
N VAL A 287 8.36 0.63 -8.97
CA VAL A 287 8.14 -0.13 -10.20
C VAL A 287 7.06 0.56 -11.02
N ASN A 288 7.44 0.97 -12.22
CA ASN A 288 6.57 1.61 -13.21
C ASN A 288 6.14 0.61 -14.27
N GLY A 289 4.83 0.49 -14.49
CA GLY A 289 4.30 -0.25 -15.62
C GLY A 289 4.73 0.38 -16.96
N SER A 290 4.72 -0.42 -18.02
CA SER A 290 5.12 0.04 -19.34
C SER A 290 4.31 -0.64 -20.44
N ARG A 291 3.69 0.15 -21.32
CA ARG A 291 2.82 -0.33 -22.41
C ARG A 291 3.59 -0.66 -23.69
N ILE A 292 4.85 -1.06 -23.58
CA ILE A 292 5.67 -1.36 -24.76
C ILE A 292 5.15 -2.65 -25.42
N SER A 293 4.74 -2.57 -26.69
CA SER A 293 4.42 -3.77 -27.46
C SER A 293 5.69 -4.58 -27.76
N ARG A 294 5.63 -5.90 -27.60
CA ARG A 294 6.64 -6.80 -28.15
C ARG A 294 6.56 -6.70 -29.67
N MET A 295 7.69 -6.43 -30.33
CA MET A 295 7.70 -6.13 -31.76
C MET A 295 7.16 -7.26 -32.63
N GLY A 296 6.25 -6.94 -33.55
CA GLY A 296 5.84 -7.82 -34.65
C GLY A 296 4.45 -7.51 -35.24
N ALA A 297 4.28 -6.38 -35.93
CA ALA A 297 3.18 -6.19 -36.89
C ALA A 297 3.44 -5.00 -37.84
N ASN A 298 3.07 -5.18 -39.10
CA ASN A 298 3.37 -4.34 -40.26
C ASN A 298 2.79 -2.91 -40.19
N ILE A 299 3.59 -1.95 -40.66
CA ILE A 299 3.34 -0.50 -40.58
C ILE A 299 2.68 -0.01 -41.88
N SER A 300 1.53 0.68 -41.80
CA SER A 300 1.17 1.76 -42.74
C SER A 300 0.12 2.72 -42.14
N LYS A 301 0.14 4.01 -42.58
CA LYS A 301 -0.57 5.21 -42.06
C LYS A 301 -0.24 5.67 -40.62
N GLU A 302 0.44 4.84 -39.85
CA GLU A 302 0.82 5.01 -38.43
C GLU A 302 2.08 5.87 -38.17
N SER A 303 2.65 6.52 -39.19
CA SER A 303 4.02 7.07 -39.16
C SER A 303 4.16 8.44 -38.46
N ALA A 304 3.27 9.40 -38.71
CA ALA A 304 3.37 10.74 -38.11
C ALA A 304 3.08 10.73 -36.60
N ARG A 305 2.07 9.95 -36.16
CA ARG A 305 1.75 9.76 -34.74
C ARG A 305 2.89 9.05 -34.01
N LYS A 306 3.42 7.98 -34.61
CA LYS A 306 4.58 7.25 -34.06
C LYS A 306 5.83 8.15 -34.00
N LEU A 307 6.01 9.06 -34.94
CA LEU A 307 7.09 10.06 -34.90
C LEU A 307 6.89 11.06 -33.76
N ILE A 308 5.69 11.62 -33.58
CA ILE A 308 5.38 12.54 -32.48
C ILE A 308 5.61 11.87 -31.13
N SER A 309 5.11 10.64 -30.94
CA SER A 309 5.35 9.87 -29.72
C SER A 309 6.84 9.60 -29.48
N LYS A 310 7.61 9.26 -30.53
CA LYS A 310 9.07 9.10 -30.42
C LYS A 310 9.77 10.39 -30.01
N VAL A 311 9.37 11.53 -30.56
CA VAL A 311 9.93 12.85 -30.20
C VAL A 311 9.61 13.19 -28.75
N ILE A 312 8.36 13.03 -28.32
CA ILE A 312 7.94 13.25 -26.93
C ILE A 312 8.74 12.34 -25.98
N ASN A 313 8.89 11.05 -26.30
CA ASN A 313 9.65 10.11 -25.49
C ASN A 313 11.14 10.47 -25.43
N PHE A 314 11.72 10.94 -26.54
CA PHE A 314 13.09 11.44 -26.57
C PHE A 314 13.26 12.68 -25.68
N LEU A 315 12.32 13.62 -25.72
CA LEU A 315 12.33 14.81 -24.86
C LEU A 315 12.23 14.40 -23.38
N ILE A 316 11.30 13.51 -23.02
CA ILE A 316 11.16 12.99 -21.66
C ILE A 316 12.47 12.34 -21.19
N SER A 317 13.03 11.44 -22.00
CA SER A 317 14.30 10.75 -21.71
C SER A 317 15.45 11.74 -21.51
N SER A 318 15.50 12.81 -22.30
CA SER A 318 16.51 13.87 -22.20
C SER A 318 16.35 14.70 -20.92
N ILE A 319 15.10 15.03 -20.55
CA ILE A 319 14.80 15.77 -19.32
C ILE A 319 15.20 14.96 -18.09
N LEU A 320 14.79 13.69 -18.05
CA LEU A 320 15.11 12.75 -16.97
C LEU A 320 16.61 12.43 -16.93
N GLY A 321 17.24 12.29 -18.11
CA GLY A 321 18.56 11.70 -18.27
C GLY A 321 18.59 10.21 -17.91
N MET A 322 17.45 9.52 -17.96
CA MET A 322 17.27 8.12 -17.58
C MET A 322 16.60 7.35 -18.73
N SER A 323 16.86 6.06 -18.82
CA SER A 323 16.43 5.19 -19.93
C SER A 323 15.00 4.67 -19.78
N PHE A 324 14.03 5.56 -19.57
CA PHE A 324 12.61 5.20 -19.56
C PHE A 324 12.03 5.19 -20.98
N ARG A 325 11.09 4.28 -21.23
CA ARG A 325 10.39 4.17 -22.52
C ARG A 325 8.91 4.54 -22.43
N ASP A 326 8.29 4.38 -21.27
CA ASP A 326 6.90 4.74 -21.00
C ASP A 326 6.73 5.22 -19.55
N THR A 327 7.08 6.48 -19.31
CA THR A 327 6.85 7.10 -17.99
C THR A 327 5.37 7.32 -17.69
N GLN A 328 4.52 7.40 -18.72
CA GLN A 328 3.13 7.84 -18.64
C GLN A 328 2.14 6.67 -18.43
N CYS A 329 2.64 5.48 -18.12
CA CYS A 329 1.77 4.34 -17.80
C CYS A 329 0.92 4.65 -16.56
N GLY A 330 -0.38 4.33 -16.62
CA GLY A 330 -1.32 4.56 -15.52
C GLY A 330 -1.12 3.68 -14.29
N ALA A 331 -0.15 2.75 -14.30
CA ALA A 331 0.13 1.82 -13.21
C ALA A 331 1.54 2.02 -12.65
N LYS A 332 1.63 2.38 -11.37
CA LYS A 332 2.90 2.52 -10.63
C LYS A 332 2.74 2.08 -9.19
N ILE A 333 3.76 1.42 -8.65
CA ILE A 333 3.86 1.03 -7.24
C ILE A 333 5.20 1.52 -6.67
N MET A 334 5.22 1.91 -5.39
CA MET A 334 6.42 2.34 -4.68
C MET A 334 6.34 2.05 -3.19
N ARG A 335 7.47 2.13 -2.48
CA ARG A 335 7.46 2.14 -1.01
C ARG A 335 6.76 3.37 -0.46
N LYS A 336 5.95 3.19 0.59
CA LYS A 336 5.21 4.27 1.26
C LYS A 336 6.12 5.42 1.70
N GLU A 337 7.34 5.12 2.14
CA GLU A 337 8.35 6.10 2.59
C GLU A 337 8.79 7.11 1.52
N LEU A 338 8.55 6.83 0.24
CA LEU A 338 8.87 7.76 -0.84
C LEU A 338 7.78 8.82 -1.06
N VAL A 339 6.60 8.68 -0.44
CA VAL A 339 5.50 9.62 -0.64
C VAL A 339 5.84 11.06 -0.24
N PRO A 340 6.47 11.32 0.91
CA PRO A 340 6.90 12.68 1.29
C PRO A 340 7.87 13.30 0.27
N ILE A 341 8.67 12.50 -0.42
CA ILE A 341 9.63 13.00 -1.41
C ILE A 341 8.91 13.28 -2.75
N ALA A 342 8.08 12.34 -3.21
CA ALA A 342 7.46 12.38 -4.53
C ALA A 342 6.19 13.24 -4.60
N PHE A 343 5.39 13.35 -3.53
CA PHE A 343 4.01 13.88 -3.58
C PHE A 343 3.71 15.00 -2.58
N GLN A 344 4.64 15.36 -1.69
CA GLN A 344 4.40 16.44 -0.72
C GLN A 344 4.09 17.78 -1.42
N GLN A 345 4.80 18.09 -2.51
CA GLN A 345 4.60 19.32 -3.27
C GLN A 345 3.60 19.12 -4.40
N LYS A 346 2.76 20.13 -4.68
CA LYS A 346 1.88 20.12 -5.86
C LYS A 346 2.69 19.94 -7.14
N PHE A 347 2.14 19.19 -8.10
CA PHE A 347 2.77 19.00 -9.40
C PHE A 347 2.64 20.26 -10.27
N LEU A 348 3.61 20.50 -11.14
CA LEU A 348 3.61 21.64 -12.06
C LEU A 348 2.60 21.47 -13.19
N THR A 349 2.20 20.24 -13.48
CA THR A 349 1.34 19.88 -14.61
C THR A 349 0.22 18.95 -14.15
N LYS A 350 -0.95 19.05 -14.79
CA LYS A 350 -2.11 18.21 -14.48
C LYS A 350 -2.00 16.77 -15.04
N TRP A 351 -1.11 16.55 -16.02
CA TRP A 351 -1.05 15.32 -16.82
C TRP A 351 0.33 14.65 -16.89
N LEU A 352 1.43 15.40 -16.89
CA LEU A 352 2.81 14.86 -16.98
C LEU A 352 3.47 14.72 -15.61
N PHE A 353 2.67 14.50 -14.57
CA PHE A 353 3.16 14.37 -13.21
C PHE A 353 4.06 13.13 -13.03
N ASP A 354 3.89 12.10 -13.85
CA ASP A 354 4.77 10.92 -13.83
C ASP A 354 6.24 11.25 -14.10
N VAL A 355 6.50 12.15 -15.06
CA VAL A 355 7.85 12.64 -15.36
C VAL A 355 8.39 13.41 -14.15
N GLU A 356 7.52 14.17 -13.50
CA GLU A 356 7.88 14.97 -12.34
C GLU A 356 8.20 14.10 -11.10
N ILE A 357 7.49 12.99 -10.89
CA ILE A 357 7.81 11.99 -9.84
C ILE A 357 9.27 11.55 -9.99
N PHE A 358 9.67 11.13 -11.19
CA PHE A 358 11.05 10.68 -11.44
C PHE A 358 12.07 11.81 -11.37
N MET A 359 11.71 13.04 -11.74
CA MET A 359 12.57 14.20 -11.53
C MET A 359 12.80 14.51 -10.06
N ARG A 360 11.77 14.37 -9.21
CA ARG A 360 11.89 14.53 -7.75
C ARG A 360 12.79 13.46 -7.15
N MET A 361 12.63 12.20 -7.56
CA MET A 361 13.53 11.11 -7.13
C MET A 361 14.97 11.38 -7.54
N ARG A 362 15.19 11.79 -8.80
CA ARG A 362 16.51 12.16 -9.30
C ARG A 362 17.13 13.33 -8.53
N GLN A 363 16.34 14.33 -8.15
CA GLN A 363 16.85 15.47 -7.36
C GLN A 363 17.21 15.05 -5.94
N HIS A 364 16.43 14.16 -5.34
CA HIS A 364 16.64 13.72 -3.96
C HIS A 364 17.81 12.73 -3.84
N PHE A 365 17.84 11.68 -4.65
CA PHE A 365 18.84 10.60 -4.57
C PHE A 365 20.04 10.79 -5.49
N GLY A 366 19.95 11.72 -6.45
CA GLY A 366 20.90 11.80 -7.57
C GLY A 366 20.53 10.87 -8.72
N LYS A 367 21.14 11.10 -9.88
CA LYS A 367 20.83 10.40 -11.13
C LYS A 367 21.09 8.89 -11.04
N GLU A 368 22.28 8.51 -10.62
CA GLU A 368 22.71 7.10 -10.64
C GLU A 368 21.88 6.25 -9.68
N GLU A 369 21.62 6.77 -8.47
CA GLU A 369 20.82 6.05 -7.49
C GLU A 369 19.35 5.96 -7.91
N ALA A 370 18.77 7.06 -8.43
CA ALA A 370 17.43 7.01 -9.00
C ALA A 370 17.29 5.96 -10.12
N GLN A 371 18.32 5.76 -10.94
CA GLN A 371 18.31 4.70 -11.97
C GLN A 371 18.39 3.29 -11.39
N LYS A 372 19.02 3.11 -10.23
CA LYS A 372 19.11 1.79 -9.56
C LYS A 372 17.82 1.41 -8.86
N ILE A 373 17.14 2.39 -8.25
CA ILE A 373 15.97 2.11 -7.41
C ILE A 373 14.64 2.12 -8.18
N ILE A 374 14.62 2.59 -9.44
CA ILE A 374 13.40 2.65 -10.26
C ILE A 374 13.46 1.61 -11.38
N CYS A 375 12.45 0.73 -11.42
CA CYS A 375 12.28 -0.26 -12.47
C CYS A 375 11.17 0.14 -13.45
N GLU A 376 11.37 -0.10 -14.74
CA GLU A 376 10.32 -0.07 -15.75
C GLU A 376 9.98 -1.52 -16.17
N GLN A 377 8.75 -1.95 -15.91
CA GLN A 377 8.28 -3.30 -16.14
C GLN A 377 7.22 -3.33 -17.27
N PRO A 378 7.43 -4.11 -18.33
CA PRO A 378 6.42 -4.33 -19.35
C PRO A 378 5.16 -4.99 -18.79
N LEU A 379 3.99 -4.42 -19.09
CA LEU A 379 2.69 -5.00 -18.76
C LEU A 379 2.41 -6.22 -19.66
N LYS A 380 1.78 -7.28 -19.12
CA LYS A 380 1.57 -8.53 -19.86
C LYS A 380 0.22 -8.58 -20.57
N ARG A 381 -0.80 -7.92 -20.02
CA ARG A 381 -2.22 -8.09 -20.39
C ARG A 381 -2.88 -6.78 -20.84
N TRP A 382 -2.11 -5.71 -20.95
CA TRP A 382 -2.62 -4.38 -21.28
C TRP A 382 -3.56 -4.39 -22.48
N VAL A 383 -4.78 -3.86 -22.28
CA VAL A 383 -5.82 -3.75 -23.31
C VAL A 383 -5.90 -2.29 -23.75
N HIS A 384 -5.94 -2.07 -25.07
CA HIS A 384 -6.27 -0.76 -25.61
C HIS A 384 -7.73 -0.43 -25.27
N GLU A 385 -7.97 0.50 -24.34
CA GLU A 385 -9.29 1.12 -24.23
C GLU A 385 -9.42 2.22 -25.31
N ASP A 386 -10.33 2.00 -26.26
CA ASP A 386 -10.62 2.94 -27.35
C ASP A 386 -11.32 4.18 -26.80
N GLY A 387 -10.55 5.15 -26.30
CA GLY A 387 -11.11 6.36 -25.68
C GLY A 387 -10.34 7.66 -25.88
N SER A 388 -9.00 7.64 -25.93
CA SER A 388 -8.21 8.89 -25.98
C SER A 388 -7.26 8.94 -27.18
N LYS A 389 -7.78 9.37 -28.32
CA LYS A 389 -6.93 9.76 -29.46
C LYS A 389 -6.29 11.11 -29.13
N LEU A 390 -5.01 11.09 -28.72
CA LEU A 390 -4.20 12.30 -28.54
C LEU A 390 -4.29 13.19 -29.78
N SER A 391 -4.89 14.37 -29.65
CA SER A 391 -4.99 15.32 -30.75
C SER A 391 -3.64 16.03 -30.97
N TYR A 392 -3.48 16.66 -32.13
CA TYR A 392 -2.30 17.50 -32.39
C TYR A 392 -2.19 18.66 -31.39
N SER A 393 -3.33 19.22 -30.95
CA SER A 393 -3.34 20.28 -29.95
C SER A 393 -2.86 19.80 -28.57
N ASP A 394 -3.13 18.54 -28.22
CA ASP A 394 -2.64 17.94 -26.97
C ASP A 394 -1.13 17.69 -27.04
N SER A 395 -0.60 17.37 -28.21
CA SER A 395 0.84 17.19 -28.42
C SER A 395 1.64 18.49 -28.18
N LEU A 396 1.11 19.65 -28.62
CA LEU A 396 1.71 20.95 -28.33
C LEU A 396 1.66 21.29 -26.84
N LYS A 397 0.52 21.05 -26.17
CA LYS A 397 0.38 21.24 -24.72
C LYS A 397 1.39 20.39 -23.95
N ILE A 398 1.62 19.14 -24.37
CA ILE A 398 2.64 18.25 -23.79
C ILE A 398 4.03 18.89 -23.93
N GLY A 399 4.38 19.43 -25.10
CA GLY A 399 5.65 20.12 -25.30
C GLY A 399 5.88 21.27 -24.31
N PHE A 400 4.90 22.17 -24.15
CA PHE A 400 4.99 23.27 -23.18
C PHE A 400 5.10 22.79 -21.73
N GLN A 401 4.35 21.73 -21.37
CA GLN A 401 4.43 21.12 -20.05
C GLN A 401 5.82 20.52 -19.77
N LEU A 402 6.42 19.85 -20.77
CA LEU A 402 7.78 19.32 -20.67
C LEU A 402 8.82 20.44 -20.51
N ILE A 403 8.68 21.56 -21.22
CA ILE A 403 9.55 22.73 -21.05
C ILE A 403 9.44 23.27 -19.62
N LYS A 404 8.22 23.36 -19.07
CA LYS A 404 8.00 23.80 -17.68
C LYS A 404 8.71 22.89 -16.68
N ILE A 405 8.61 21.57 -16.85
CA ILE A 405 9.29 20.58 -16.02
C ILE A 405 10.81 20.72 -16.17
N TYR A 406 11.33 20.77 -17.40
CA TYR A 406 12.75 20.95 -17.68
C TYR A 406 13.31 22.21 -17.02
N TRP A 407 12.63 23.35 -17.19
CA TRP A 407 13.04 24.62 -16.61
C TRP A 407 13.15 24.52 -15.09
N ASN A 408 12.11 24.01 -14.42
CA ASN A 408 12.08 23.97 -12.96
C ASN A 408 13.09 22.99 -12.36
N TYR A 409 13.30 21.83 -13.00
CA TYR A 409 14.08 20.74 -12.41
C TYR A 409 15.51 20.61 -12.94
N ARG A 410 15.82 21.16 -14.12
CA ARG A 410 17.17 21.10 -14.73
C ARG A 410 17.85 22.46 -14.77
N LEU A 411 17.16 23.51 -15.23
CA LEU A 411 17.78 24.83 -15.44
C LEU A 411 17.78 25.71 -14.18
N LYS A 412 16.63 25.89 -13.53
CA LYS A 412 16.48 26.78 -12.37
C LYS A 412 17.49 26.48 -11.25
N PRO A 413 17.73 25.21 -10.84
CA PRO A 413 18.71 24.89 -9.80
C PRO A 413 20.14 25.32 -10.16
N PHE A 414 20.52 25.23 -11.45
CA PHE A 414 21.84 25.63 -11.94
C PHE A 414 22.07 27.14 -11.75
N PHE A 415 21.08 27.97 -12.09
CA PHE A 415 21.19 29.43 -11.93
C PHE A 415 21.15 29.87 -10.46
N THR A 416 20.38 29.19 -9.61
CA THR A 416 20.31 29.51 -8.17
C THR A 416 21.58 29.10 -7.41
N GLN A 417 22.27 28.03 -7.81
CA GLN A 417 23.57 27.68 -7.21
C GLN A 417 24.70 28.62 -7.67
N THR A 418 24.62 29.13 -8.92
CA THR A 418 25.63 30.03 -9.49
C THR A 418 25.54 31.48 -8.95
N SER A 419 24.37 31.93 -8.48
CA SER A 419 24.24 33.26 -7.86
C SER A 419 24.82 33.30 -6.43
N PHE A 420 24.73 32.21 -5.69
CA PHE A 420 25.29 32.09 -4.34
C PHE A 420 26.82 32.00 -4.34
N SER A 421 27.43 31.41 -5.37
CA SER A 421 28.89 31.37 -5.50
C SER A 421 29.50 32.71 -5.94
N LYS A 422 28.72 33.61 -6.56
CA LYS A 422 29.17 34.96 -6.95
C LYS A 422 29.08 35.99 -5.83
N SER A 423 28.19 35.83 -4.84
CA SER A 423 28.11 36.75 -3.70
C SER A 423 29.24 36.54 -2.67
N PHE A 424 29.79 35.33 -2.56
CA PHE A 424 30.94 35.05 -1.68
C PHE A 424 32.29 35.51 -2.24
N SER A 425 32.37 35.90 -3.51
CA SER A 425 33.61 36.36 -4.16
C SER A 425 33.97 37.82 -3.85
N TRP A 426 33.02 38.65 -3.40
CA TRP A 426 33.27 40.07 -3.12
C TRP A 426 33.61 40.34 -1.65
N ALA A 427 33.18 39.47 -0.72
CA ALA A 427 33.45 39.63 0.71
C ALA A 427 34.90 39.26 1.11
N ARG A 428 35.66 38.57 0.26
CA ARG A 428 37.03 38.10 0.57
C ARG A 428 38.16 39.00 0.09
N VAL A 429 37.84 40.13 -0.56
CA VAL A 429 38.83 41.07 -1.12
C VAL A 429 38.97 42.35 -0.27
N MET A 430 38.16 42.53 0.78
CA MET A 430 38.21 43.74 1.63
C MET A 430 38.72 43.52 3.07
N GLU A 431 39.30 42.36 3.39
CA GLU A 431 39.69 42.02 4.78
C GLU A 431 41.18 41.66 4.93
N VAL A 432 42.04 42.25 4.10
CA VAL A 432 43.50 42.18 4.27
C VAL A 432 44.09 43.58 4.07
N ARG A 433 43.89 44.45 5.05
CA ARG A 433 44.79 45.57 5.36
C ARG A 433 44.45 46.07 6.75
N ASP A 434 45.52 46.25 7.52
CA ASP A 434 45.56 46.82 8.86
C ASP A 434 45.32 45.82 10.00
N GLU A 435 46.42 45.23 10.47
CA GLU A 435 46.83 45.39 11.87
C GLU A 435 48.30 44.93 12.04
N VAL A 436 49.18 45.93 12.09
CA VAL A 436 50.54 45.85 12.62
C VAL A 436 50.45 46.10 14.14
N PRO A 437 51.04 45.26 15.01
CA PRO A 437 50.95 45.48 16.45
C PRO A 437 52.05 46.44 16.93
N LEU A 438 51.68 47.39 17.79
CA LEU A 438 52.63 48.13 18.63
C LEU A 438 52.10 48.20 20.07
N ASN A 439 52.84 47.49 20.93
CA ASN A 439 52.93 47.49 22.40
C ASN A 439 51.75 47.02 23.25
#